data_AF-A0A7G7VKF5-F1
#
_entry.id   AF-A0A7G7VKF5-F1
#
_cell.length_a   1.000
_cell.length_b   1.000
_cell.length_c   1.000
_cell.angle_alpha   90.00
_cell.angle_beta   90.00
_cell.angle_gamma   90.00
#
_symmetry.space_group_name_H-M   'P 1'
#
loop_
_entity.id
_entity.type
_entity.pdbx_description
1 polymer ?
#
loop_
_entity_poly.entity_id
_entity_poly.type
_entity_poly.pdbx_seq_one_letter_code
_entity_poly.pdbx_strand_id
1 'polypeptide(L)'
;MGTMQISSKPPFLHGENAASKAQNGKPSTVAQVLNHAVEVYISAKGKSLSESAEMEEDLTPAEAALAANDKELADKKAKKAQAAEIEQRIQTDTSLTDEDKAKLQKCADELKRAGMTDEDKLSELHGKVEKLDKLVTDDVVTGEDIREIEGQRSLYQSQIGRLESEMKAKEHHNMKLRGQAIQERADRDAEITKAQEKERAELEALQPGSLSALAALREYQKTAAGKKNADRSMVVVPTNKNAADA
;
A
#
# COMPACT_ATOMS: atom_id res chain seq x y z
N MET A 1 -24.79 -4.54 36.88
CA MET A 1 -23.97 -4.55 35.65
C MET A 1 -24.27 -3.27 34.89
N GLY A 2 -23.35 -2.32 34.89
CA GLY A 2 -23.50 -1.02 34.22
C GLY A 2 -22.37 -0.82 33.23
N THR A 3 -22.74 -0.54 31.99
CA THR A 3 -21.88 -0.34 30.83
C THR A 3 -21.18 1.02 30.90
N MET A 4 -19.84 1.03 30.81
CA MET A 4 -19.07 2.26 30.59
C MET A 4 -18.98 2.55 29.09
N GLN A 5 -19.72 3.57 28.65
CA GLN A 5 -19.58 4.21 27.35
C GLN A 5 -18.36 5.14 27.39
N ILE A 6 -17.30 4.82 26.66
CA ILE A 6 -16.15 5.70 26.45
C ILE A 6 -16.51 6.66 25.32
N SER A 7 -16.93 7.86 25.70
CA SER A 7 -17.14 8.99 24.77
C SER A 7 -15.79 9.50 24.28
N SER A 8 -15.55 9.29 22.98
CA SER A 8 -14.42 9.80 22.21
C SER A 8 -14.67 11.27 21.81
N LYS A 9 -13.99 12.24 22.46
CA LYS A 9 -13.53 13.49 21.81
C LYS A 9 -12.57 14.29 22.70
N PRO A 10 -11.37 14.64 22.21
CA PRO A 10 -10.44 15.53 22.92
C PRO A 10 -11.01 16.96 23.06
N PRO A 11 -10.65 17.69 24.13
CA PRO A 11 -11.42 18.83 24.65
C PRO A 11 -11.10 20.18 23.99
N PHE A 12 -10.64 20.21 22.74
CA PHE A 12 -10.27 21.45 22.06
C PHE A 12 -11.46 22.18 21.39
N LEU A 13 -12.71 21.75 21.66
CA LEU A 13 -13.91 22.27 21.00
C LEU A 13 -14.99 22.78 21.97
N HIS A 14 -14.63 23.35 23.12
CA HIS A 14 -15.57 24.19 23.89
C HIS A 14 -15.01 25.59 24.01
N GLY A 15 -15.42 26.44 23.06
CA GLY A 15 -15.42 27.87 23.27
C GLY A 15 -16.56 28.22 24.22
N GLU A 16 -16.24 28.58 25.45
CA GLU A 16 -17.08 29.44 26.27
C GLU A 16 -16.21 30.56 26.84
N ASN A 17 -16.60 31.77 26.47
CA ASN A 17 -15.99 33.03 26.88
C ASN A 17 -16.05 33.18 28.41
N ALA A 18 -14.89 33.21 29.06
CA ALA A 18 -14.71 33.89 30.35
C ALA A 18 -13.77 35.07 30.15
N ALA A 19 -14.38 36.26 30.14
CA ALA A 19 -13.77 37.53 29.79
C ALA A 19 -12.53 37.88 30.61
N SER A 20 -11.37 37.97 29.95
CA SER A 20 -10.29 38.87 30.34
C SER A 20 -9.92 39.74 29.13
N LYS A 21 -10.61 40.89 29.07
CA LYS A 21 -10.36 42.11 28.30
C LYS A 21 -9.00 42.14 27.56
N ALA A 22 -8.96 41.60 26.35
CA ALA A 22 -7.86 41.81 25.41
C ALA A 22 -8.33 42.76 24.30
N GLN A 23 -7.60 43.86 24.16
CA GLN A 23 -7.89 44.92 23.20
C GLN A 23 -7.98 44.36 21.77
N ASN A 24 -9.01 44.79 21.07
CA ASN A 24 -9.22 44.58 19.64
C ASN A 24 -8.18 45.39 18.84
N GLY A 25 -6.93 44.92 18.83
CA GLY A 25 -5.86 45.43 17.98
C GLY A 25 -5.77 44.56 16.73
N LYS A 26 -5.84 45.16 15.54
CA LYS A 26 -5.50 44.46 14.30
C LYS A 26 -4.17 43.70 14.54
N PRO A 27 -4.09 42.38 14.27
CA PRO A 27 -2.83 41.67 14.42
C PRO A 27 -1.78 42.43 13.60
N SER A 28 -0.62 42.71 14.21
CA SER A 28 0.41 43.47 13.51
C SER A 28 0.75 42.76 12.20
N THR A 29 1.11 43.50 11.16
CA THR A 29 1.50 42.95 9.86
C THR A 29 2.57 41.86 10.00
N VAL A 30 3.44 41.98 11.01
CA VAL A 30 4.46 40.97 11.36
C VAL A 30 3.83 39.66 11.85
N ALA A 31 2.78 39.72 12.68
CA ALA A 31 2.07 38.52 13.15
C ALA A 31 1.31 37.81 12.02
N GLN A 32 0.75 38.56 11.06
CA GLN A 32 0.10 37.99 9.88
C GLN A 32 1.11 37.31 8.94
N VAL A 33 2.27 37.92 8.71
CA VAL A 33 3.34 37.33 7.89
C VAL A 33 3.92 36.08 8.53
N LEU A 34 4.12 36.08 9.86
CA LEU A 34 4.59 34.89 10.60
C LEU A 34 3.59 33.74 10.54
N ASN A 35 2.30 34.01 10.76
CA ASN A 35 1.27 32.97 10.65
C ASN A 35 1.18 32.42 9.23
N HIS A 36 1.27 33.26 8.21
CA HIS A 36 1.27 32.80 6.82
C HIS A 36 2.51 31.93 6.48
N ALA A 37 3.69 32.30 6.98
CA ALA A 37 4.90 31.49 6.80
C ALA A 37 4.79 30.13 7.50
N VAL A 38 4.18 30.08 8.69
CA VAL A 38 3.91 28.83 9.42
C VAL A 38 2.89 27.98 8.67
N GLU A 39 1.81 28.56 8.15
CA GLU A 39 0.81 27.86 7.34
C GLU A 39 1.42 27.28 6.05
N VAL A 40 2.25 28.03 5.34
CA VAL A 40 2.95 27.56 4.13
C VAL A 40 3.92 26.43 4.48
N TYR A 41 4.66 26.53 5.58
CA TYR A 41 5.57 25.48 6.03
C TYR A 41 4.81 24.21 6.43
N ILE A 42 3.72 24.34 7.20
CA ILE A 42 2.86 23.22 7.58
C ILE A 42 2.20 22.60 6.35
N SER A 43 1.77 23.40 5.37
CA SER A 43 1.15 22.93 4.12
C SER A 43 2.16 22.21 3.22
N ALA A 44 3.37 22.77 3.05
CA ALA A 44 4.45 22.14 2.29
C ALA A 44 4.88 20.82 2.93
N LYS A 45 5.00 20.79 4.26
CA LYS A 45 5.33 19.58 5.02
C LYS A 45 4.17 18.58 5.04
N GLY A 46 2.94 19.06 5.07
CA GLY A 46 1.74 18.25 4.91
C GLY A 46 1.68 17.58 3.55
N LYS A 47 2.03 18.30 2.48
CA LYS A 47 2.17 17.74 1.13
C LYS A 47 3.32 16.75 1.01
N SER A 48 4.49 17.02 1.58
CA SER A 48 5.60 16.06 1.52
C SER A 48 5.29 14.78 2.31
N LEU A 49 4.61 14.92 3.46
CA LEU A 49 4.14 13.77 4.24
C LEU A 49 2.99 13.04 3.53
N SER A 50 2.10 13.73 2.80
CA SER A 50 1.09 13.08 1.98
C SER A 50 1.71 12.42 0.76
N GLU A 51 2.67 13.01 0.04
CA GLU A 51 3.42 12.33 -1.04
C GLU A 51 4.21 11.12 -0.53
N SER A 52 4.77 11.18 0.68
CA SER A 52 5.45 10.04 1.31
C SER A 52 4.47 8.94 1.76
N ALA A 53 3.23 9.30 2.09
CA ALA A 53 2.16 8.39 2.51
C ALA A 53 1.27 7.91 1.33
N GLU A 54 1.24 8.66 0.23
CA GLU A 54 0.62 8.36 -1.07
C GLU A 54 1.53 7.47 -1.93
N MET A 55 2.64 6.96 -1.38
CA MET A 55 3.21 5.69 -1.81
C MET A 55 2.25 4.55 -1.42
N GLU A 56 1.05 4.56 -2.02
CA GLU A 56 0.14 3.42 -2.03
C GLU A 56 0.88 2.22 -2.62
N GLU A 57 1.08 1.19 -1.79
CA GLU A 57 1.53 -0.14 -2.18
C GLU A 57 2.66 -0.20 -3.23
N ASP A 58 3.74 0.57 -3.03
CA ASP A 58 4.98 0.38 -3.80
C ASP A 58 5.65 -0.93 -3.34
N LEU A 59 5.07 -2.05 -3.79
CA LEU A 59 5.60 -3.39 -3.58
C LEU A 59 7.07 -3.38 -3.95
N THR A 60 7.91 -3.84 -3.03
CA THR A 60 9.31 -4.13 -3.35
C THR A 60 9.38 -5.10 -4.53
N PRO A 61 10.44 -5.09 -5.36
CA PRO A 61 10.57 -6.04 -6.47
C PRO A 61 10.30 -7.49 -6.09
N ALA A 62 10.72 -7.93 -4.90
CA ALA A 62 10.43 -9.26 -4.40
C ALA A 62 8.96 -9.47 -3.99
N GLU A 63 8.31 -8.48 -3.37
CA GLU A 63 6.86 -8.52 -3.07
C GLU A 63 6.03 -8.53 -4.36
N ALA A 64 6.41 -7.78 -5.39
CA ALA A 64 5.75 -7.77 -6.70
C ALA A 64 5.85 -9.14 -7.40
N ALA A 65 7.01 -9.80 -7.30
CA ALA A 65 7.20 -11.15 -7.83
C ALA A 65 6.34 -12.19 -7.08
N LEU A 66 6.19 -12.07 -5.75
CA LEU A 66 5.29 -12.91 -4.97
C LEU A 66 3.83 -12.69 -5.34
N ALA A 67 3.40 -11.42 -5.47
CA ALA A 67 2.05 -11.08 -5.88
C ALA A 67 1.71 -11.61 -7.29
N ALA A 68 2.68 -11.60 -8.21
CA ALA A 68 2.51 -12.20 -9.54
C ALA A 68 2.28 -13.73 -9.48
N ASN A 69 3.02 -14.44 -8.61
CA ASN A 69 2.81 -15.88 -8.40
C ASN A 69 1.41 -16.18 -7.82
N ASP A 70 0.97 -15.39 -6.83
CA ASP A 70 -0.34 -15.54 -6.22
C ASP A 70 -1.47 -15.26 -7.22
N LYS A 71 -1.27 -14.25 -8.09
CA LYS A 71 -2.17 -13.96 -9.20
C LYS A 71 -2.26 -15.11 -10.20
N GLU A 72 -1.14 -15.72 -10.57
CA GLU A 72 -1.15 -16.89 -11.46
C GLU A 72 -1.96 -18.06 -10.88
N LEU A 73 -1.83 -18.32 -9.58
CA LEU A 73 -2.62 -19.34 -8.88
C LEU A 73 -4.11 -18.99 -8.82
N ALA A 74 -4.44 -17.72 -8.57
CA ALA A 74 -5.81 -17.23 -8.59
C ALA A 74 -6.44 -17.37 -9.99
N ASP A 75 -5.71 -17.02 -11.05
CA ASP A 75 -6.15 -17.16 -12.43
C ASP A 75 -6.41 -18.62 -12.81
N LYS A 76 -5.54 -19.55 -12.38
CA LYS A 76 -5.76 -21.00 -12.57
C LYS A 76 -7.03 -21.47 -11.84
N LYS A 77 -7.21 -21.05 -10.60
CA LYS A 77 -8.41 -21.38 -9.81
C LYS A 77 -9.68 -20.81 -10.43
N ALA A 78 -9.62 -19.59 -10.96
CA ALA A 78 -10.74 -18.96 -11.67
C ALA A 78 -11.11 -19.73 -12.94
N LYS A 79 -10.13 -20.16 -13.74
CA LYS A 79 -10.36 -21.01 -14.92
C LYS A 79 -11.00 -22.35 -14.55
N LYS A 80 -10.55 -22.98 -13.45
CA LYS A 80 -11.15 -24.23 -12.93
C LYS A 80 -12.61 -24.01 -12.48
N ALA A 81 -12.90 -22.89 -11.84
CA ALA A 81 -14.26 -22.52 -11.45
C ALA A 81 -15.16 -22.28 -12.67
N GLN A 82 -14.67 -21.56 -13.69
CA GLN A 82 -15.39 -21.35 -14.95
C GLN A 82 -15.67 -22.67 -15.67
N ALA A 83 -14.71 -23.59 -15.70
CA ALA A 83 -14.94 -24.91 -16.28
C ALA A 83 -16.04 -25.68 -15.54
N ALA A 84 -16.05 -25.64 -14.20
CA ALA A 84 -17.09 -26.27 -13.39
C ALA A 84 -18.47 -25.65 -13.62
N GLU A 85 -18.54 -24.32 -13.80
CA GLU A 85 -19.79 -23.63 -14.14
C GLU A 85 -20.32 -24.06 -15.53
N ILE A 86 -19.44 -24.16 -16.53
CA ILE A 86 -19.82 -24.66 -17.85
C ILE A 86 -20.33 -26.09 -17.78
N GLU A 87 -19.68 -26.97 -17.00
CA GLU A 87 -20.15 -28.35 -16.82
C GLU A 87 -21.50 -28.43 -16.11
N GLN A 88 -21.72 -27.60 -15.09
CA GLN A 88 -23.04 -27.51 -14.46
C GLN A 88 -24.08 -27.03 -15.45
N ARG A 89 -23.77 -26.06 -16.31
CA ARG A 89 -24.67 -25.59 -17.36
C ARG A 89 -25.00 -26.71 -18.36
N ILE A 90 -24.02 -27.49 -18.80
CA ILE A 90 -24.23 -28.64 -19.70
C ILE A 90 -25.19 -29.66 -19.07
N GLN A 91 -25.08 -29.89 -17.75
CA GLN A 91 -25.91 -30.84 -17.01
C GLN A 91 -27.33 -30.32 -16.74
N THR A 92 -27.49 -29.03 -16.46
CA THR A 92 -28.75 -28.45 -15.98
C THR A 92 -29.60 -27.87 -17.09
N ASP A 93 -28.99 -27.37 -18.17
CA ASP A 93 -29.69 -26.71 -19.25
C ASP A 93 -30.16 -27.74 -20.29
N THR A 94 -31.45 -28.09 -20.20
CA THR A 94 -32.11 -29.02 -21.12
C THR A 94 -32.41 -28.42 -22.49
N SER A 95 -32.20 -27.10 -22.67
CA SER A 95 -32.43 -26.41 -23.94
C SER A 95 -31.21 -26.45 -24.88
N LEU A 96 -30.04 -26.83 -24.37
CA LEU A 96 -28.83 -27.01 -25.16
C LEU A 96 -28.95 -28.20 -26.11
N THR A 97 -28.63 -27.96 -27.37
CA THR A 97 -28.49 -29.03 -28.38
C THR A 97 -27.25 -29.88 -28.09
N ASP A 98 -27.20 -31.09 -28.63
CA ASP A 98 -26.03 -31.96 -28.46
C ASP A 98 -24.75 -31.34 -29.07
N GLU A 99 -24.90 -30.56 -30.13
CA GLU A 99 -23.79 -29.80 -30.73
C GLU A 99 -23.27 -28.70 -29.80
N ASP A 100 -24.16 -27.98 -29.13
CA ASP A 100 -23.79 -26.93 -28.19
C ASP A 100 -23.18 -27.51 -26.91
N LYS A 101 -23.71 -28.64 -26.42
CA LYS A 101 -23.11 -29.39 -25.31
C LYS A 101 -21.69 -29.85 -25.66
N ALA A 102 -21.45 -30.36 -26.88
CA ALA A 102 -20.12 -30.77 -27.31
C ALA A 102 -19.13 -29.59 -27.37
N LYS A 103 -19.56 -28.42 -27.89
CA LYS A 103 -18.73 -27.20 -27.90
C LYS A 103 -18.42 -26.73 -26.49
N LEU A 104 -19.43 -26.66 -25.62
CA LEU A 104 -19.26 -26.26 -24.22
C LEU A 104 -18.37 -27.24 -23.46
N GLN A 105 -18.50 -28.55 -23.69
CA GLN A 105 -17.65 -29.56 -23.06
C GLN A 105 -16.19 -29.36 -23.47
N LYS A 106 -15.93 -29.12 -24.76
CA LYS A 106 -14.58 -28.82 -25.24
C LYS A 106 -14.00 -27.57 -24.57
N CYS A 107 -14.79 -26.50 -24.45
CA CYS A 107 -14.37 -25.30 -23.73
C CYS A 107 -14.08 -25.58 -22.24
N ALA A 108 -14.91 -26.38 -21.58
CA ALA A 108 -14.69 -26.79 -20.19
C ALA A 108 -13.41 -27.61 -20.03
N ASP A 109 -13.15 -28.56 -20.93
CA ASP A 109 -11.95 -29.39 -20.92
C ASP A 109 -10.68 -28.55 -21.15
N GLU A 110 -10.73 -27.59 -22.08
CA GLU A 110 -9.65 -26.64 -22.32
C GLU A 110 -9.38 -25.76 -21.08
N LEU A 111 -10.43 -25.24 -20.43
CA LEU A 111 -10.31 -24.46 -19.20
C LEU A 111 -9.80 -25.28 -18.01
N LYS A 112 -10.22 -26.55 -17.87
CA LYS A 112 -9.68 -27.48 -16.88
C LYS A 112 -8.19 -27.71 -17.10
N ARG A 113 -7.79 -27.96 -18.35
CA ARG A 113 -6.39 -28.17 -18.71
C ARG A 113 -5.55 -26.91 -18.46
N ALA A 114 -6.08 -25.73 -18.76
CA ALA A 114 -5.41 -24.45 -18.49
C ALA A 114 -5.39 -24.07 -17.00
N GLY A 115 -6.37 -24.54 -16.22
CA GLY A 115 -6.51 -24.31 -14.79
C GLY A 115 -5.82 -25.36 -13.90
N MET A 116 -5.27 -26.43 -14.46
CA MET A 116 -4.56 -27.46 -13.69
C MET A 116 -3.33 -26.87 -12.98
N THR A 117 -3.30 -27.03 -11.67
CA THR A 117 -2.09 -26.76 -10.88
C THR A 117 -1.08 -27.91 -11.03
N ASP A 118 0.14 -27.70 -10.53
CA ASP A 118 1.15 -28.76 -10.59
C ASP A 118 0.78 -29.91 -9.63
N GLU A 119 0.10 -29.62 -8.52
CA GLU A 119 -0.50 -30.60 -7.60
C GLU A 119 -1.62 -31.41 -8.27
N ASP A 120 -2.49 -30.76 -9.06
CA ASP A 120 -3.54 -31.44 -9.82
C ASP A 120 -2.91 -32.43 -10.83
N LYS A 121 -1.89 -32.00 -11.58
CA LYS A 121 -1.17 -32.87 -12.53
C LYS A 121 -0.46 -34.03 -11.83
N LEU A 122 0.14 -33.77 -10.67
CA LEU A 122 0.81 -34.79 -9.86
C LEU A 122 -0.20 -35.86 -9.42
N SER A 123 -1.38 -35.43 -8.97
CA SER A 123 -2.50 -36.30 -8.60
C SER A 123 -2.99 -37.15 -9.78
N GLU A 124 -3.11 -36.56 -10.98
CA GLU A 124 -3.45 -37.32 -12.19
C GLU A 124 -2.42 -38.39 -12.55
N LEU A 125 -1.12 -38.07 -12.42
CA LEU A 125 -0.05 -39.02 -12.70
C LEU A 125 -0.04 -40.17 -11.69
N HIS A 126 -0.20 -39.88 -10.39
CA HIS A 126 -0.35 -40.93 -9.38
C HIS A 126 -1.58 -41.81 -9.64
N GLY A 127 -2.72 -41.22 -10.02
CA GLY A 127 -3.91 -41.97 -10.38
C GLY A 127 -3.72 -42.87 -11.61
N LYS A 128 -2.90 -42.45 -12.59
CA LYS A 128 -2.53 -43.29 -13.74
C LYS A 128 -1.64 -44.46 -13.33
N VAL A 129 -0.62 -44.21 -12.50
CA VAL A 129 0.24 -45.26 -11.94
C VAL A 129 -0.60 -46.26 -11.14
N GLU A 130 -1.51 -45.80 -10.29
CA GLU A 130 -2.38 -46.69 -9.50
C GLU A 130 -3.29 -47.56 -10.38
N LYS A 131 -3.84 -47.00 -11.47
CA LYS A 131 -4.63 -47.77 -12.44
C LYS A 131 -3.80 -48.85 -13.12
N LEU A 132 -2.58 -48.53 -13.54
CA LEU A 132 -1.65 -49.50 -14.11
C LEU A 132 -1.27 -50.59 -13.10
N ASP A 133 -1.01 -50.20 -11.85
CA ASP A 133 -0.68 -51.14 -10.77
C ASP A 133 -1.84 -52.10 -10.49
N LYS A 134 -3.10 -51.63 -10.55
CA LYS A 134 -4.30 -52.49 -10.44
C LYS A 134 -4.42 -53.48 -11.61
N LEU A 135 -4.17 -53.04 -12.84
CA LEU A 135 -4.22 -53.94 -14.01
C LEU A 135 -3.21 -55.09 -13.91
N VAL A 136 -2.03 -54.83 -13.36
CA VAL A 136 -1.01 -55.86 -13.11
C VAL A 136 -1.38 -56.74 -11.91
N THR A 137 -1.91 -56.16 -10.84
CA THR A 137 -2.23 -56.88 -9.60
C THR A 137 -3.44 -57.78 -9.75
N ASP A 138 -4.43 -57.38 -10.54
CA ASP A 138 -5.67 -58.14 -10.78
C ASP A 138 -5.47 -59.31 -11.77
N ASP A 139 -4.23 -59.56 -12.23
CA ASP A 139 -3.83 -60.59 -13.21
C ASP A 139 -4.67 -60.54 -14.50
N VAL A 140 -5.23 -59.36 -14.80
CA VAL A 140 -6.07 -59.09 -15.98
C VAL A 140 -5.24 -59.12 -17.27
N VAL A 141 -3.92 -58.99 -17.13
CA VAL A 141 -2.98 -58.71 -18.21
C VAL A 141 -1.87 -59.76 -18.20
N THR A 142 -1.54 -60.33 -19.36
CA THR A 142 -0.60 -61.45 -19.47
C THR A 142 0.65 -61.11 -20.29
N GLY A 143 1.81 -61.62 -19.87
CA GLY A 143 3.01 -61.70 -20.71
C GLY A 143 3.53 -60.36 -21.25
N GLU A 144 3.34 -60.11 -22.54
CA GLU A 144 3.88 -58.94 -23.25
C GLU A 144 3.22 -57.63 -22.82
N ASP A 145 1.92 -57.67 -22.50
CA ASP A 145 1.16 -56.52 -22.04
C ASP A 145 1.62 -56.05 -20.65
N ILE A 146 2.12 -56.97 -19.79
CA ILE A 146 2.71 -56.61 -18.49
C ILE A 146 3.95 -55.73 -18.69
N ARG A 147 4.82 -56.09 -19.65
CA ARG A 147 6.03 -55.30 -19.96
C ARG A 147 5.69 -53.93 -20.51
N GLU A 148 4.64 -53.82 -21.33
CA GLU A 148 4.17 -52.52 -21.81
C GLU A 148 3.64 -51.66 -20.66
N ILE A 149 2.85 -52.25 -19.75
CA ILE A 149 2.35 -51.55 -18.55
C ILE A 149 3.51 -51.10 -17.66
N GLU A 150 4.52 -51.93 -17.43
CA GLU A 150 5.71 -51.55 -16.68
C GLU A 150 6.49 -50.39 -17.33
N GLY A 151 6.59 -50.40 -18.67
CA GLY A 151 7.17 -49.28 -19.43
C GLY A 151 6.39 -47.98 -19.24
N GLN A 152 5.06 -48.04 -19.34
CA GLN A 152 4.18 -46.89 -19.10
C GLN A 152 4.27 -46.40 -17.65
N ARG A 153 4.32 -47.33 -16.68
CA ARG A 153 4.49 -47.03 -15.26
C ARG A 153 5.81 -46.30 -15.01
N SER A 154 6.91 -46.78 -15.59
CA SER A 154 8.23 -46.14 -15.49
C SER A 154 8.22 -44.72 -16.09
N LEU A 155 7.53 -44.54 -17.23
CA LEU A 155 7.36 -43.22 -17.84
C LEU A 155 6.61 -42.26 -16.90
N TYR A 156 5.49 -42.68 -16.31
CA TYR A 156 4.73 -41.84 -15.39
C TYR A 156 5.50 -41.56 -14.10
N GLN A 157 6.21 -42.54 -13.54
CA GLN A 157 7.09 -42.32 -12.39
C GLN A 157 8.20 -41.31 -12.69
N SER A 158 8.78 -41.37 -13.89
CA SER A 158 9.79 -40.39 -14.34
C SER A 158 9.20 -38.98 -14.49
N GLN A 159 7.95 -38.88 -14.95
CA GLN A 159 7.22 -37.61 -15.03
C GLN A 159 6.90 -37.05 -13.63
N ILE A 160 6.47 -37.91 -12.70
CA ILE A 160 6.23 -37.57 -11.29
C ILE A 160 7.51 -36.99 -10.68
N GLY A 161 8.63 -37.70 -10.75
CA GLY A 161 9.88 -37.25 -10.14
C GLY A 161 10.39 -35.92 -10.71
N ARG A 162 10.18 -35.68 -12.01
CA ARG A 162 10.49 -34.39 -12.65
C ARG A 162 9.60 -33.28 -12.12
N LEU A 163 8.29 -33.51 -12.08
CA LEU A 163 7.31 -32.54 -11.61
C LEU A 163 7.53 -32.19 -10.13
N GLU A 164 7.79 -33.18 -9.27
CA GLU A 164 8.15 -32.97 -7.86
C GLU A 164 9.42 -32.12 -7.71
N SER A 165 10.42 -32.34 -8.58
CA SER A 165 11.66 -31.56 -8.55
C SER A 165 11.43 -30.12 -8.98
N GLU A 166 10.61 -29.89 -10.02
CA GLU A 166 10.21 -28.54 -10.45
C GLU A 166 9.41 -27.82 -9.37
N MET A 167 8.47 -28.50 -8.71
CA MET A 167 7.69 -27.96 -7.60
C MET A 167 8.59 -27.54 -6.43
N LYS A 168 9.53 -28.41 -6.03
CA LYS A 168 10.52 -28.08 -4.99
C LYS A 168 11.39 -26.87 -5.36
N ALA A 169 11.79 -26.78 -6.63
CA ALA A 169 12.57 -25.64 -7.12
C ALA A 169 11.76 -24.32 -7.07
N LYS A 170 10.48 -24.36 -7.47
CA LYS A 170 9.55 -23.22 -7.36
C LYS A 170 9.32 -22.81 -5.91
N GLU A 171 9.11 -23.76 -5.02
CA GLU A 171 8.93 -23.51 -3.60
C GLU A 171 10.17 -22.85 -2.98
N HIS A 172 11.36 -23.39 -3.27
CA HIS A 172 12.62 -22.79 -2.82
C HIS A 172 12.82 -21.37 -3.38
N HIS A 173 12.45 -21.13 -4.64
CA HIS A 173 12.49 -19.79 -5.23
C HIS A 173 11.52 -18.83 -4.52
N ASN A 174 10.28 -19.26 -4.26
CA ASN A 174 9.28 -18.46 -3.54
C ASN A 174 9.74 -18.14 -2.11
N MET A 175 10.31 -19.12 -1.41
CA MET A 175 10.91 -18.91 -0.08
C MET A 175 12.03 -17.87 -0.11
N LYS A 176 12.91 -17.93 -1.13
CA LYS A 176 13.96 -16.93 -1.31
C LYS A 176 13.40 -15.53 -1.57
N LEU A 177 12.38 -15.42 -2.43
CA LEU A 177 11.68 -14.16 -2.68
C LEU A 177 11.07 -13.58 -1.40
N ARG A 178 10.47 -14.41 -0.53
CA ARG A 178 9.95 -13.96 0.77
C ARG A 178 11.05 -13.39 1.66
N GLY A 179 12.21 -14.03 1.70
CA GLY A 179 13.37 -13.49 2.43
C GLY A 179 13.85 -12.15 1.86
N GLN A 180 13.89 -12.03 0.53
CA GLN A 180 14.27 -10.80 -0.15
C GLN A 180 13.25 -9.67 0.09
N ALA A 181 11.95 -9.97 0.03
CA ALA A 181 10.89 -9.02 0.34
C ALA A 181 11.03 -8.40 1.74
N ILE A 182 11.32 -9.24 2.75
CA ILE A 182 11.55 -8.77 4.12
C ILE A 182 12.77 -7.84 4.18
N GLN A 183 13.86 -8.23 3.51
CA GLN A 183 15.09 -7.44 3.48
C GLN A 183 14.90 -6.10 2.76
N GLU A 184 14.32 -6.12 1.56
CA GLU A 184 14.06 -4.93 0.75
C GLU A 184 13.16 -3.93 1.51
N ARG A 185 12.19 -4.45 2.26
CA ARG A 185 11.32 -3.61 3.10
C ARG A 185 12.06 -3.02 4.30
N ALA A 186 12.87 -3.83 4.98
CA ALA A 186 13.70 -3.35 6.09
C ALA A 186 14.70 -2.28 5.63
N ASP A 187 15.33 -2.47 4.47
CA ASP A 187 16.26 -1.49 3.89
C ASP A 187 15.55 -0.18 3.54
N ARG A 188 14.36 -0.27 2.93
CA ARG A 188 13.52 0.91 2.65
C ARG A 188 13.11 1.65 3.92
N ASP A 189 12.65 0.93 4.94
CA ASP A 189 12.27 1.54 6.23
C ASP A 189 13.46 2.22 6.92
N ALA A 190 14.66 1.63 6.80
CA ALA A 190 15.90 2.22 7.29
C ALA A 190 16.28 3.48 6.50
N GLU A 191 16.10 3.51 5.18
CA GLU A 191 16.31 4.70 4.35
C GLU A 191 15.34 5.83 4.71
N ILE A 192 14.05 5.51 4.89
CA ILE A 192 13.03 6.47 5.32
C ILE A 192 13.41 7.06 6.69
N THR A 193 13.81 6.20 7.63
CA THR A 193 14.22 6.64 8.98
C THR A 193 15.44 7.57 8.91
N LYS A 194 16.47 7.21 8.13
CA LYS A 194 17.66 8.06 7.93
C LYS A 194 17.31 9.40 7.27
N ALA A 195 16.41 9.40 6.29
CA ALA A 195 15.94 10.64 5.66
C ALA A 195 15.23 11.55 6.67
N GLN A 196 14.37 10.99 7.51
CA GLN A 196 13.69 11.72 8.58
C GLN A 196 14.66 12.25 9.65
N GLU A 197 15.66 11.47 10.04
CA GLU A 197 16.71 11.90 10.97
C GLU A 197 17.54 13.04 10.39
N LYS A 198 17.90 12.96 9.10
CA LYS A 198 18.62 14.03 8.40
C LYS A 198 17.77 15.31 8.35
N GLU A 199 16.48 15.20 8.03
CA GLU A 199 15.56 16.35 8.06
C GLU A 199 15.46 16.95 9.47
N ARG A 200 15.37 16.13 10.52
CA ARG A 200 15.37 16.59 11.92
C ARG A 200 16.68 17.30 12.28
N ALA A 201 17.82 16.75 11.88
CA ALA A 201 19.13 17.34 12.12
C ALA A 201 19.31 18.67 11.35
N GLU A 202 18.81 18.78 10.12
CA GLU A 202 18.79 20.03 9.36
C GLU A 202 17.90 21.08 10.02
N LEU A 203 16.73 20.70 10.54
CA LEU A 203 15.84 21.59 11.31
C LEU A 203 16.48 22.06 12.63
N GLU A 204 17.21 21.17 13.31
CA GLU A 204 17.97 21.52 14.52
C GLU A 204 19.17 22.43 14.19
N ALA A 205 19.84 22.21 13.06
CA ALA A 205 20.93 23.06 12.58
C ALA A 205 20.46 24.46 12.08
N LEU A 206 19.17 24.61 11.74
CA LEU A 206 18.53 25.91 11.47
C LEU A 206 18.20 26.71 12.75
N GLN A 207 18.22 26.08 13.94
CA GLN A 207 17.91 26.71 15.23
C GLN A 207 19.02 27.55 15.93
N PRO A 208 20.26 27.73 15.46
CA PRO A 208 21.17 28.73 16.05
C PRO A 208 20.88 30.16 15.54
N GLY A 209 20.16 30.31 14.42
CA GLY A 209 19.82 31.61 13.82
C GLY A 209 18.47 32.19 14.27
N SER A 210 17.57 31.37 14.83
CA SER A 210 16.29 31.83 15.40
C SER A 210 16.51 32.74 16.61
N LEU A 211 17.64 32.56 17.32
CA LEU A 211 18.11 33.50 18.34
C LEU A 211 18.42 34.88 17.77
N SER A 212 18.86 35.01 16.50
CA SER A 212 19.08 36.31 15.85
C SER A 212 17.76 37.02 15.54
N ALA A 213 16.76 36.32 15.02
CA ALA A 213 15.44 36.89 14.78
C ALA A 213 14.69 37.23 16.08
N LEU A 214 14.81 36.40 17.11
CA LEU A 214 14.19 36.61 18.42
C LEU A 214 14.97 37.66 19.24
N ALA A 215 16.30 37.75 19.09
CA ALA A 215 17.11 38.85 19.61
C ALA A 215 16.78 40.17 18.91
N ALA A 216 16.66 40.18 17.58
CA ALA A 216 16.24 41.35 16.81
C ALA A 216 14.82 41.80 17.21
N LEU A 217 13.90 40.87 17.47
CA LEU A 217 12.57 41.18 17.99
C LEU A 217 12.63 41.74 19.42
N ARG A 218 13.50 41.19 20.30
CA ARG A 218 13.72 41.73 21.65
C ARG A 218 14.36 43.11 21.63
N GLU A 219 15.32 43.36 20.74
CA GLU A 219 15.92 44.69 20.55
C GLU A 219 14.92 45.69 19.96
N TYR A 220 14.10 45.27 19.01
CA TYR A 220 13.00 46.08 18.49
C TYR A 220 11.94 46.37 19.57
N GLN A 221 11.61 45.41 20.43
CA GLN A 221 10.69 45.63 21.56
C GLN A 221 11.29 46.57 22.62
N LYS A 222 12.59 46.49 22.89
CA LYS A 222 13.30 47.45 23.77
C LYS A 222 13.28 48.88 23.22
N THR A 223 13.49 49.05 21.91
CA THR A 223 13.47 50.37 21.27
C THR A 223 12.05 50.92 21.06
N ALA A 224 11.05 50.05 20.85
CA ALA A 224 9.64 50.43 20.76
C ALA A 224 9.03 50.78 22.14
N ALA A 225 9.47 50.14 23.22
CA ALA A 225 9.05 50.47 24.58
C ALA A 225 9.64 51.81 25.08
N GLY A 226 10.83 52.20 24.60
CA GLY A 226 11.44 53.50 24.92
C GLY A 226 10.77 54.70 24.26
N LYS A 227 10.00 54.52 23.17
CA LYS A 227 9.33 55.61 22.44
C LYS A 227 7.96 56.01 22.99
N LYS A 228 7.44 55.37 24.04
CA LYS A 228 6.14 55.75 24.64
C LYS A 228 6.21 56.87 25.68
N ASN A 229 7.39 57.36 26.06
CA ASN A 229 7.56 58.40 27.08
C ASN A 229 8.47 59.59 26.66
N ALA A 230 8.57 59.91 25.37
CA ALA A 230 9.21 61.15 24.93
C ALA A 230 8.44 61.73 23.74
N ASP A 231 8.19 63.03 23.80
CA ASP A 231 7.46 63.89 22.85
C ASP A 231 5.93 63.89 22.89
N ARG A 232 5.43 64.63 23.89
CA ARG A 232 4.09 65.23 23.92
C ARG A 232 4.12 66.77 23.80
N SER A 233 5.16 67.36 23.21
CA SER A 233 5.19 68.81 22.96
C SER A 233 5.60 69.14 21.53
N MET A 234 4.83 70.05 20.92
CA MET A 234 5.00 70.65 19.59
C MET A 234 4.54 69.83 18.37
N VAL A 235 3.22 69.67 18.24
CA VAL A 235 2.60 69.76 16.91
C VAL A 235 2.29 71.22 16.66
N VAL A 236 3.12 71.87 15.83
CA VAL A 236 2.80 73.18 15.24
C VAL A 236 1.65 72.96 14.26
N VAL A 237 0.54 73.64 14.50
CA VAL A 237 -0.62 73.70 13.60
C VAL A 237 -0.36 74.79 12.56
N PRO A 238 -0.31 74.49 11.24
CA PRO A 238 -0.41 75.53 10.23
C PRO A 238 -1.89 75.89 10.06
N THR A 239 -2.27 77.08 10.51
CA THR A 239 -3.59 77.66 10.25
C THR A 239 -3.68 78.09 8.80
N ASN A 240 -4.57 77.45 8.03
CA ASN A 240 -4.96 77.91 6.70
C ASN A 240 -5.85 79.16 6.85
N LYS A 241 -5.41 80.31 6.32
CA LYS A 241 -6.27 81.49 6.11
C LYS A 241 -6.09 82.01 4.68
N ASN A 242 -7.24 82.07 4.00
CA ASN A 242 -7.49 82.50 2.64
C ASN A 242 -6.79 83.79 2.23
N ALA A 243 -6.37 83.85 0.95
CA ALA A 243 -6.36 85.08 0.17
C ALA A 243 -7.27 84.87 -1.04
N ALA A 244 -8.24 85.76 -1.17
CA ALA A 244 -9.15 85.87 -2.31
C ALA A 244 -8.51 86.68 -3.45
N ASP A 245 -9.15 86.53 -4.62
CA ASP A 245 -9.23 87.46 -5.75
C ASP A 245 -8.09 87.50 -6.80
N ALA A 246 -8.40 86.96 -7.98
CA ALA A 246 -8.31 87.62 -9.29
C ALA A 246 -9.21 86.89 -10.30
#